data_AF-A0A8S0X284-F1
#
_entry.id   AF-A0A8S0X284-F1
#
_cell.length_a   1.000
_cell.length_b   1.000
_cell.length_c   1.000
_cell.angle_alpha   90.00
_cell.angle_beta   90.00
_cell.angle_gamma   90.00
#
_symmetry.space_group_name_H-M   'P 1'
#
loop_
_entity.id
_entity.type
_entity.pdbx_description
1 polymer ?
#
loop_
_entity_poly.entity_id
_entity_poly.type
_entity_poly.pdbx_seq_one_letter_code
_entity_poly.pdbx_strand_id
1 'polypeptide(L)'
;MLSSLRAYFEKVCAGFDCEIKEFNGEKDHVHLLINYPPTVAISKLVNSLKGVSSRMLRKEYAEELNRIYWKGVLWSPSYFAGSGGGAARRYPY
;
A
#
# COMPACT_ATOMS: atom_id res chain seq x y z
N MET A 1 7.04 -4.04 -12.75
CA MET A 1 6.33 -4.53 -11.54
C MET A 1 5.97 -3.40 -10.56
N LEU A 2 6.92 -2.57 -10.09
CA LEU A 2 6.61 -1.47 -9.14
C LEU A 2 5.60 -0.44 -9.68
N SER A 3 5.71 -0.04 -10.95
CA SER A 3 4.75 0.88 -11.57
C SER A 3 3.33 0.32 -11.62
N SER A 4 3.18 -0.97 -11.94
CA SER A 4 1.89 -1.68 -11.93
C SER A 4 1.33 -1.77 -10.52
N LEU A 5 2.19 -2.06 -9.53
CA LEU A 5 1.81 -2.09 -8.12
C LEU A 5 1.29 -0.74 -7.62
N ARG A 6 1.99 0.36 -7.97
CA ARG A 6 1.54 1.72 -7.69
C ARG A 6 0.13 1.96 -8.27
N ALA A 7 -0.08 1.62 -9.54
CA ALA A 7 -1.39 1.81 -10.19
C ALA A 7 -2.52 1.02 -9.51
N TYR A 8 -2.25 -0.19 -9.01
CA TYR A 8 -3.26 -0.93 -8.23
C TYR A 8 -3.52 -0.29 -6.87
N PHE A 9 -2.48 0.19 -6.20
CA PHE A 9 -2.63 0.86 -4.92
C PHE A 9 -3.40 2.17 -5.05
N GLU A 10 -3.17 2.95 -6.10
CA GLU A 10 -3.94 4.16 -6.40
C GLU A 10 -5.42 3.82 -6.61
N LYS A 11 -5.73 2.76 -7.37
CA LYS A 11 -7.12 2.28 -7.56
C LYS A 11 -7.79 1.86 -6.26
N VAL A 12 -7.08 1.12 -5.41
CA VAL A 12 -7.62 0.70 -4.11
C VAL A 12 -7.82 1.92 -3.22
N CYS A 13 -6.85 2.82 -3.12
CA CYS A 13 -6.96 4.02 -2.29
C CYS A 13 -8.13 4.90 -2.73
N ALA A 14 -8.34 5.09 -4.04
CA ALA A 14 -9.48 5.83 -4.56
C ALA A 14 -10.83 5.24 -4.12
N GLY A 15 -10.95 3.91 -4.01
CA GLY A 15 -12.17 3.25 -3.52
C GLY A 15 -12.42 3.41 -2.02
N PHE A 16 -11.46 3.94 -1.26
CA PHE A 16 -11.56 4.24 0.16
C PHE A 16 -11.55 5.76 0.44
N ASP A 17 -11.68 6.60 -0.58
CA ASP A 17 -11.50 8.05 -0.49
C ASP A 17 -10.12 8.45 0.08
N CYS A 18 -9.12 7.61 -0.17
CA CYS A 18 -7.73 7.83 0.23
C CYS A 18 -6.89 8.32 -0.96
N GLU A 19 -5.86 9.12 -0.66
CA GLU A 19 -4.92 9.65 -1.64
C GLU A 19 -3.50 9.22 -1.30
N ILE A 20 -2.77 8.68 -2.28
CA ILE A 20 -1.35 8.35 -2.13
C ILE A 20 -0.52 9.62 -2.38
N LYS A 21 0.18 10.09 -1.35
CA LYS A 21 1.12 11.23 -1.45
C LYS A 21 2.50 10.78 -1.91
N GLU A 22 2.99 9.67 -1.37
CA GLU A 22 4.27 9.09 -1.75
C GLU A 22 4.17 7.57 -1.84
N PHE A 23 4.89 7.00 -2.80
CA PHE A 23 5.00 5.57 -3.00
C PHE A 23 6.43 5.23 -3.37
N ASN A 24 7.10 4.48 -2.50
CA ASN A 24 8.46 3.99 -2.71
C ASN A 24 8.49 2.47 -2.49
N GLY A 25 9.30 1.79 -3.27
CA GLY A 25 9.47 0.34 -3.19
C GLY A 25 10.93 -0.04 -3.07
N GLU A 26 11.20 -0.91 -2.12
CA GLU A 26 12.47 -1.63 -1.96
C GLU A 26 12.34 -3.04 -2.53
N LYS A 27 13.43 -3.81 -2.48
CA LYS A 27 13.46 -5.19 -3.01
C LYS A 27 12.47 -6.14 -2.30
N ASP A 28 12.20 -5.90 -1.03
CA ASP A 28 11.43 -6.81 -0.16
C ASP A 28 10.19 -6.16 0.49
N HIS A 29 10.01 -4.84 0.36
CA HIS A 29 8.87 -4.12 0.94
C HIS A 29 8.51 -2.84 0.19
N VAL A 30 7.34 -2.28 0.48
CA VAL A 30 6.86 -1.01 -0.08
C VAL A 30 6.42 -0.06 1.03
N HIS A 31 6.71 1.22 0.85
CA HIS A 31 6.30 2.31 1.72
C HIS A 31 5.23 3.16 1.03
N LEU A 32 4.17 3.48 1.76
CA LEU A 32 3.14 4.39 1.30
C LEU A 32 2.99 5.52 2.32
N LEU A 33 2.97 6.75 1.82
CA LEU A 33 2.42 7.89 2.55
C LEU A 33 1.03 8.18 1.99
N ILE A 34 0.01 8.08 2.84
CA ILE A 34 -1.39 8.23 2.43
C ILE A 34 -2.10 9.30 3.27
N ASN A 35 -2.94 10.08 2.59
CA ASN A 35 -4.00 10.83 3.23
C ASN A 35 -5.26 9.96 3.21
N TYR A 36 -5.94 9.83 4.35
CA TYR A 36 -7.13 9.00 4.48
C TYR A 36 -8.15 9.64 5.43
N PRO A 37 -9.46 9.43 5.21
CA PRO A 37 -10.50 9.90 6.13
C PRO A 37 -10.42 9.17 7.48
N PRO A 38 -10.72 9.82 8.61
CA PRO A 38 -10.69 9.19 9.93
C PRO A 38 -11.70 8.05 10.09
N THR A 39 -12.71 7.98 9.22
CA THR A 39 -13.71 6.90 9.17
C THR A 39 -13.15 5.60 8.57
N VAL A 40 -12.02 5.67 7.86
CA VAL A 40 -11.39 4.49 7.24
C VAL A 40 -10.53 3.76 8.27
N ALA A 41 -10.88 2.50 8.53
CA ALA A 41 -10.04 1.62 9.31
C ALA A 41 -8.78 1.23 8.50
N ILE A 42 -7.60 1.58 8.99
CA ILE A 42 -6.32 1.27 8.34
C ILE A 42 -6.15 -0.23 8.04
N SER A 43 -6.58 -1.09 8.96
CA SER A 43 -6.55 -2.54 8.77
C SER A 43 -7.35 -2.99 7.54
N LYS A 44 -8.52 -2.39 7.28
CA LYS A 44 -9.32 -2.68 6.09
C LYS A 44 -8.64 -2.22 4.81
N LEU A 45 -8.07 -1.02 4.82
CA LEU A 45 -7.32 -0.48 3.69
C LEU A 45 -6.11 -1.36 3.35
N VAL A 46 -5.28 -1.71 4.34
CA VAL A 46 -4.10 -2.56 4.14
C VAL A 46 -4.48 -3.95 3.63
N ASN A 47 -5.54 -4.55 4.18
CA ASN A 47 -6.03 -5.84 3.70
C ASN A 47 -6.45 -5.78 2.22
N SER A 48 -7.12 -4.70 1.81
CA SER A 48 -7.50 -4.49 0.41
C SER A 48 -6.29 -4.27 -0.49
N LEU A 49 -5.34 -3.41 -0.08
CA LEU A 49 -4.10 -3.16 -0.82
C LEU A 49 -3.34 -4.45 -1.06
N LYS A 50 -3.08 -5.22 0.00
CA LYS A 50 -2.37 -6.51 -0.10
C LYS A 50 -3.13 -7.53 -0.93
N GLY A 51 -4.44 -7.68 -0.71
CA GLY A 51 -5.25 -8.68 -1.40
C GLY A 51 -5.37 -8.41 -2.90
N VAL A 52 -5.76 -7.19 -3.28
CA VAL A 52 -5.95 -6.80 -4.68
C VAL A 52 -4.63 -6.85 -5.44
N SER A 53 -3.56 -6.25 -4.89
CA SER A 53 -2.25 -6.29 -5.55
C SER A 53 -1.73 -7.71 -5.74
N SER A 54 -1.90 -8.58 -4.73
CA SER A 54 -1.46 -9.97 -4.81
C SER A 54 -2.22 -10.75 -5.89
N ARG A 55 -3.52 -10.50 -6.05
CA ARG A 55 -4.33 -11.09 -7.12
C ARG A 55 -3.91 -10.58 -8.50
N MET A 56 -3.75 -9.27 -8.65
CA MET A 56 -3.45 -8.65 -9.94
C MET A 56 -2.03 -8.96 -10.41
N LEU A 57 -1.05 -8.88 -9.50
CA LEU A 57 0.34 -9.23 -9.84
C LEU A 57 0.51 -10.70 -10.19
N ARG A 58 -0.21 -11.63 -9.53
CA ARG A 58 -0.21 -13.03 -9.96
C ARG A 58 -0.83 -13.23 -11.34
N LYS A 59 -1.79 -12.40 -11.74
CA LYS A 59 -2.39 -12.50 -13.08
C LYS A 59 -1.41 -12.02 -14.16
N GLU A 60 -0.63 -10.98 -13.90
CA GLU A 60 0.25 -10.35 -14.89
C GLU A 60 1.69 -10.86 -14.87
N TYR A 61 2.19 -11.29 -13.71
CA TYR A 61 3.60 -11.63 -13.48
C TYR A 61 3.78 -13.03 -12.85
N ALA A 62 2.88 -13.97 -13.13
CA ALA A 62 2.89 -15.32 -12.54
C ALA A 62 4.27 -16.00 -12.63
N GLU A 63 4.89 -15.97 -13.81
CA GLU A 63 6.19 -16.62 -14.08
C GLU A 63 7.32 -16.03 -13.24
N GLU A 64 7.42 -14.71 -13.14
CA GLU A 64 8.42 -14.03 -12.30
C GLU A 64 8.16 -14.29 -10.82
N LEU A 65 6.90 -14.18 -10.38
CA LEU A 65 6.53 -14.38 -8.98
C LEU A 65 6.73 -15.80 -8.50
N ASN A 66 6.48 -16.81 -9.35
CA ASN A 66 6.69 -18.21 -8.99
C ASN A 66 8.18 -18.55 -8.83
N ARG A 67 9.07 -17.83 -9.53
CA ARG A 67 10.54 -17.97 -9.37
C ARG A 67 11.05 -17.34 -8.08
N ILE A 68 10.46 -16.21 -7.67
CA ILE A 68 10.91 -15.45 -6.49
C ILE A 68 10.23 -15.98 -5.21
N TYR A 69 8.93 -16.25 -5.26
CA TYR A 69 8.09 -16.58 -4.12
C TYR A 69 7.52 -18.01 -4.21
N TRP A 70 8.36 -18.99 -3.86
CA TRP A 70 7.99 -20.41 -3.89
C TRP A 70 6.87 -20.80 -2.90
N LYS A 71 6.66 -20.01 -1.83
CA LYS A 71 5.59 -20.25 -0.84
C LYS A 71 4.21 -19.74 -1.29
N GLY A 72 4.09 -19.16 -2.48
CA GLY A 72 2.82 -18.67 -3.01
C GLY A 72 2.24 -17.47 -2.25
N VAL A 73 3.00 -16.84 -1.36
CA VAL A 73 2.60 -15.66 -0.57
C VAL A 73 3.47 -14.47 -0.99
N LEU A 74 2.83 -13.40 -1.47
CA LEU A 74 3.53 -12.18 -1.89
C LEU A 74 3.83 -11.24 -0.71
N TRP A 75 2.87 -11.11 0.22
CA TRP A 75 2.95 -10.16 1.32
C TRP A 75 3.06 -10.88 2.66
N SER A 76 3.91 -10.38 3.54
CA SER A 76 3.84 -10.77 4.96
C SER A 76 2.43 -10.48 5.51
N PRO A 77 1.90 -11.33 6.43
CA PRO A 77 0.68 -11.01 7.16
C PRO A 77 0.79 -9.68 7.93
N SER A 78 1.98 -9.35 8.42
CA SER A 78 2.24 -8.13 9.20
C SER A 78 2.31 -6.85 8.33
N TYR A 79 1.97 -5.71 8.92
CA TYR A 79 2.17 -4.38 8.34
C TYR A 79 2.55 -3.39 9.45
N PHE A 80 3.16 -2.28 9.06
CA PHE A 80 3.43 -1.14 9.94
C PHE A 80 2.54 0.03 9.54
N ALA A 81 2.02 0.76 10.53
CA ALA A 81 1.29 2.00 10.33
C ALA A 81 1.68 2.99 11.43
N GLY A 82 2.01 4.22 11.03
CA GLY A 82 2.31 5.33 11.93
C GLY A 82 1.70 6.62 11.39
N SER A 83 1.23 7.48 12.29
CA SER A 83 0.75 8.81 11.91
C SER A 83 1.92 9.78 11.81
N GLY A 84 2.02 10.48 10.68
CA GLY A 84 2.94 11.61 10.49
C GLY A 84 2.15 12.91 10.57
N GLY A 85 2.35 13.70 11.62
CA GLY A 85 1.73 15.02 11.76
C GLY A 85 2.73 16.12 11.43
N GLY A 86 2.41 16.98 10.46
CA GLY A 86 3.08 18.28 10.35
C GLY A 86 2.77 19.09 11.61
N ALA A 87 3.80 19.50 12.35
CA ALA A 87 3.63 20.29 13.56
C ALA A 87 2.81 21.56 13.25
N ALA A 88 1.57 21.63 13.73
CA ALA A 88 0.81 22.87 13.78
C ALA A 88 1.40 23.75 14.87
N ARG A 89 2.58 24.33 14.63
CA ARG A 89 3.10 25.44 15.45
C ARG A 89 2.70 26.76 14.80
N ARG A 90 1.47 27.19 15.09
CA ARG A 90 1.09 28.59 15.04
C ARG A 90 0.12 28.85 16.19
N TYR A 91 0.68 29.10 17.36
CA TYR A 91 0.02 29.99 18.32
C TYR A 91 0.49 31.41 17.98
N PRO A 92 -0.37 32.30 17.47
CA PRO A 92 -0.10 33.72 17.50
C PRO A 92 -0.56 34.22 18.87
N TYR A 93 0.39 34.42 19.78
CA TYR A 93 0.26 35.45 20.81
C TYR A 93 1.31 36.51 20.48
#